data_AF-T0ZNF5-F1
#
_entry.id   AF-T0ZNF5-F1
#
_cell.length_a   1.000
_cell.length_b   1.000
_cell.length_c   1.000
_cell.angle_alpha   90.00
_cell.angle_beta   90.00
_cell.angle_gamma   90.00
#
_symmetry.space_group_name_H-M   'P 1'
#
loop_
_entity.id
_entity.type
_entity.pdbx_description
1 polymer ?
#
loop_
_entity_poly.entity_id
_entity_poly.type
_entity_poly.pdbx_seq_one_letter_code
_entity_poly.pdbx_strand_id
1 'polypeptide(L)'
;MSAFVPASIPVLRWAAARARLDDADLTQRFSKWPLWLTADAQPTLRQLEDFARLTHTPFGYFFLPEPPRLKLPVPDFRTLRDTPMREPSVDLLDTLYLCQRRQDWFREYAQMQGLPPVSLIGQAHVKSAPEAAAAILRDALGLSVAERQALPTWTDALRQLIACAEDAGVLVMASSIVGANSHRKLDVGEFRGFALADELAPLLFLNGADSKAAQ
;
A
#
# COMPACT_ATOMS: atom_id res chain seq x y z
N MET A 1 -33.47 7.52 20.25
CA MET A 1 -33.91 8.05 18.94
C MET A 1 -32.76 7.89 17.97
N SER A 2 -32.95 7.23 16.83
CA SER A 2 -31.91 7.13 15.80
C SER A 2 -32.00 8.36 14.91
N ALA A 3 -30.97 9.22 14.95
CA ALA A 3 -30.89 10.38 14.06
C ALA A 3 -30.50 9.93 12.64
N PHE A 4 -31.26 10.40 11.65
CA PHE A 4 -30.91 10.26 10.23
C PHE A 4 -29.86 11.29 9.85
N VAL A 5 -29.00 10.90 8.91
CA VAL A 5 -27.86 11.71 8.50
C VAL A 5 -27.78 11.70 6.97
N PRO A 6 -27.72 12.88 6.30
CA PRO A 6 -27.57 12.94 4.86
C PRO A 6 -26.19 12.41 4.46
N ALA A 7 -26.15 11.51 3.49
CA ALA A 7 -24.94 10.98 2.91
C ALA A 7 -24.98 11.16 1.39
N SER A 8 -23.84 11.52 0.81
CA SER A 8 -23.68 11.70 -0.62
C SER A 8 -23.74 10.35 -1.33
N ILE A 9 -24.74 10.16 -2.19
CA ILE A 9 -24.93 8.95 -3.01
C ILE A 9 -23.69 8.67 -3.88
N PRO A 10 -23.10 9.66 -4.60
CA PRO A 10 -21.84 9.46 -5.29
C PRO A 10 -20.74 8.88 -4.40
N VAL A 11 -20.59 9.38 -3.17
CA VAL A 11 -19.56 8.91 -2.23
C VAL A 11 -19.90 7.52 -1.68
N LEU A 12 -21.17 7.21 -1.41
CA LEU A 12 -21.60 5.87 -0.99
C LEU A 12 -21.24 4.82 -2.05
N ARG A 13 -21.58 5.07 -3.33
CA ARG A 13 -21.24 4.17 -4.45
C ARG A 13 -19.73 4.01 -4.61
N TRP A 14 -19.00 5.12 -4.50
CA TRP A 14 -17.55 5.12 -4.58
C TRP A 14 -16.89 4.29 -3.46
N ALA A 15 -17.33 4.45 -2.22
CA ALA A 15 -16.83 3.71 -1.07
C ALA A 15 -17.12 2.19 -1.20
N ALA A 16 -18.33 1.83 -1.65
CA ALA A 16 -18.70 0.44 -1.93
C ALA A 16 -17.81 -0.20 -3.01
N ALA A 17 -17.63 0.49 -4.14
CA ALA A 17 -16.80 0.02 -5.24
C ALA A 17 -15.34 -0.19 -4.81
N ARG A 18 -14.76 0.74 -4.02
CA ARG A 18 -13.40 0.61 -3.49
C ARG A 18 -13.23 -0.53 -2.49
N ALA A 19 -14.28 -0.82 -1.72
CA ALA A 19 -14.32 -1.97 -0.82
C ALA A 19 -14.63 -3.30 -1.54
N ARG A 20 -14.85 -3.27 -2.87
CA ARG A 20 -15.27 -4.43 -3.70
C ARG A 20 -16.52 -5.13 -3.16
N LEU A 21 -17.43 -4.35 -2.58
CA LEU A 21 -18.73 -4.82 -2.11
C LEU A 21 -19.76 -4.57 -3.20
N ASP A 22 -20.51 -5.60 -3.57
CA ASP A 22 -21.60 -5.45 -4.51
C ASP A 22 -22.90 -5.00 -3.82
N ASP A 23 -23.91 -4.65 -4.64
CA ASP A 23 -25.20 -4.20 -4.12
C ASP A 23 -25.94 -5.31 -3.35
N ALA A 24 -25.67 -6.60 -3.64
CA ALA A 24 -26.32 -7.71 -2.96
C ALA A 24 -25.74 -7.88 -1.54
N ASP A 25 -24.42 -7.87 -1.40
CA ASP A 25 -23.69 -7.88 -0.12
C ASP A 25 -24.16 -6.73 0.78
N LEU A 26 -24.26 -5.53 0.22
CA LEU A 26 -24.67 -4.33 0.94
C LEU A 26 -26.15 -4.35 1.29
N THR A 27 -27.03 -4.84 0.43
CA THR A 27 -28.45 -4.96 0.72
C THR A 27 -28.72 -5.99 1.83
N GLN A 28 -27.96 -7.09 1.87
CA GLN A 28 -28.08 -8.08 2.94
C GLN A 28 -27.75 -7.48 4.31
N ARG A 29 -26.73 -6.61 4.38
CA ARG A 29 -26.28 -5.98 5.63
C ARG A 29 -27.05 -4.70 5.98
N PHE A 30 -27.43 -3.94 4.97
CA PHE A 30 -28.16 -2.69 5.05
C PHE A 30 -29.40 -2.81 4.16
N SER A 31 -30.50 -3.32 4.70
CA SER A 31 -31.74 -3.58 3.94
C SER A 31 -32.29 -2.37 3.19
N LYS A 32 -31.97 -1.16 3.65
CA LYS A 32 -32.34 0.12 3.00
C LYS A 32 -31.30 0.64 2.01
N TRP A 33 -30.22 -0.09 1.71
CA TRP A 33 -29.19 0.32 0.76
C TRP A 33 -29.75 0.79 -0.59
N PRO A 34 -30.69 0.07 -1.23
CA PRO A 34 -31.29 0.54 -2.49
C PRO A 34 -32.00 1.90 -2.33
N LEU A 35 -32.67 2.11 -1.18
CA LEU A 35 -33.37 3.36 -0.87
C LEU A 35 -32.40 4.51 -0.55
N TRP A 36 -31.21 4.20 -0.04
CA TRP A 36 -30.15 5.21 0.13
C TRP A 36 -29.68 5.71 -1.23
N LEU A 37 -29.56 4.81 -2.22
CA LEU A 37 -29.09 5.15 -3.57
C LEU A 37 -30.10 5.91 -4.42
N THR A 38 -31.39 5.86 -4.08
CA THR A 38 -32.46 6.62 -4.74
C THR A 38 -32.86 7.90 -3.98
N ALA A 39 -32.24 8.15 -2.82
CA ALA A 39 -32.61 9.21 -1.88
C ALA A 39 -34.00 9.07 -1.23
N ASP A 40 -34.69 7.93 -1.40
CA ASP A 40 -35.99 7.65 -0.77
C ASP A 40 -35.87 7.40 0.74
N ALA A 41 -34.68 7.06 1.23
CA ALA A 41 -34.37 6.99 2.65
C ALA A 41 -32.93 7.41 2.92
N GLN A 42 -32.67 7.90 4.13
CA GLN A 42 -31.32 8.19 4.61
C GLN A 42 -30.83 7.11 5.58
N PRO A 43 -29.51 6.85 5.64
CA PRO A 43 -28.94 6.05 6.71
C PRO A 43 -29.12 6.77 8.05
N THR A 44 -29.28 6.00 9.11
CA THR A 44 -29.06 6.52 10.47
C THR A 44 -27.57 6.75 10.70
N LEU A 45 -27.21 7.62 11.65
CA LEU A 45 -25.81 7.85 12.05
C LEU A 45 -25.06 6.53 12.27
N ARG A 46 -25.65 5.62 13.05
CA ARG A 46 -25.06 4.31 13.33
C ARG A 46 -24.88 3.45 12.08
N GLN A 47 -25.85 3.44 11.17
CA GLN A 47 -25.72 2.71 9.90
C GLN A 47 -24.61 3.28 9.02
N LEU A 48 -24.48 4.61 8.97
CA LEU A 48 -23.41 5.25 8.21
C LEU A 48 -22.03 5.02 8.86
N GLU A 49 -21.94 4.99 10.20
CA GLU A 49 -20.72 4.58 10.91
C GLU A 49 -20.36 3.11 10.66
N ASP A 50 -21.35 2.22 10.66
CA ASP A 50 -21.16 0.80 10.33
C ASP A 50 -20.68 0.63 8.89
N PHE A 51 -21.24 1.39 7.95
CA PHE A 51 -20.80 1.42 6.55
C PHE A 51 -19.40 2.01 6.39
N ALA A 52 -19.07 3.08 7.13
CA ALA A 52 -17.74 3.68 7.16
C ALA A 52 -16.68 2.68 7.65
N ARG A 53 -16.97 1.95 8.74
CA ARG A 53 -16.10 0.89 9.26
C ARG A 53 -15.94 -0.25 8.27
N LEU A 54 -17.03 -0.66 7.61
CA LEU A 54 -17.01 -1.75 6.63
C LEU A 54 -16.19 -1.41 5.39
N THR A 55 -16.35 -0.20 4.88
CA THR A 55 -15.64 0.27 3.67
C THR A 55 -14.28 0.89 3.97
N HIS A 56 -13.90 0.95 5.24
CA HIS A 56 -12.72 1.67 5.74
C HIS A 56 -12.63 3.13 5.24
N THR A 57 -13.78 3.75 4.96
CA THR A 57 -13.84 5.12 4.44
C THR A 57 -13.95 6.10 5.61
N PRO A 58 -13.14 7.18 5.65
CA PRO A 58 -13.29 8.22 6.66
C PRO A 58 -14.73 8.75 6.70
N PHE A 59 -15.35 8.73 7.88
CA PHE A 59 -16.76 9.10 8.04
C PHE A 59 -17.10 10.46 7.42
N GLY A 60 -16.20 11.44 7.57
CA GLY A 60 -16.35 12.78 7.00
C GLY A 60 -16.49 12.82 5.47
N TYR A 61 -16.01 11.80 4.75
CA TYR A 61 -16.08 11.78 3.28
C TYR A 61 -17.52 11.65 2.79
N PHE A 62 -18.40 10.98 3.53
CA PHE A 62 -19.80 10.80 3.14
C PHE A 62 -20.60 12.11 3.05
N PHE A 63 -20.04 13.21 3.54
CA PHE A 63 -20.64 14.55 3.45
C PHE A 63 -20.06 15.39 2.32
N LEU A 64 -19.07 14.88 1.58
CA LEU A 64 -18.55 15.54 0.40
C LEU A 64 -19.57 15.46 -0.75
N PRO A 65 -19.70 16.50 -1.58
CA PRO A 65 -20.64 16.49 -2.71
C PRO A 65 -20.28 15.38 -3.72
N GLU A 66 -18.99 15.14 -3.93
CA GLU A 66 -18.46 14.13 -4.85
C GLU A 66 -17.30 13.36 -4.19
N PRO A 67 -16.98 12.15 -4.68
CA PRO A 67 -15.83 11.40 -4.22
C PRO A 67 -14.52 12.21 -4.28
N PRO A 68 -13.68 12.15 -3.23
CA PRO A 68 -12.39 12.82 -3.28
C PRO A 68 -11.47 12.12 -4.28
N ARG A 69 -10.66 12.91 -5.00
CA ARG A 69 -9.59 12.37 -5.85
C ARG A 69 -8.43 11.92 -4.97
N LEU A 70 -8.35 10.63 -4.70
CA LEU A 70 -7.23 10.05 -3.96
C LEU A 70 -6.06 9.82 -4.91
N LYS A 71 -4.93 10.47 -4.62
CA LYS A 71 -3.67 10.25 -5.33
C LYS A 71 -2.85 9.22 -4.58
N LEU A 72 -2.17 8.34 -5.32
CA LEU A 72 -1.07 7.57 -4.75
C LEU A 72 0.05 8.53 -4.39
N PRO A 73 0.49 8.58 -3.14
CA PRO A 73 1.59 9.43 -2.72
C PRO A 73 2.97 8.85 -3.07
N VAL A 74 3.04 7.80 -3.90
CA VAL A 74 4.28 7.15 -4.32
C VAL A 74 4.30 6.92 -5.84
N PRO A 75 5.40 7.28 -6.53
CA PRO A 75 5.54 7.02 -7.96
C PRO A 75 5.98 5.58 -8.25
N ASP A 76 6.76 4.97 -7.35
CA ASP A 76 7.42 3.68 -7.58
C ASP A 76 6.61 2.53 -6.98
N PHE A 77 5.81 1.90 -7.83
CA PHE A 77 4.86 0.87 -7.46
C PHE A 77 4.82 -0.26 -8.48
N ARG A 78 4.94 -1.51 -8.03
CA ARG A 78 4.98 -2.67 -8.92
C ARG A 78 3.61 -3.34 -9.01
N THR A 79 3.05 -3.40 -10.23
CA THR A 79 1.79 -4.12 -10.54
C THR A 79 2.07 -5.37 -11.38
N LEU A 80 1.08 -6.26 -11.53
CA LEU A 80 1.25 -7.48 -12.34
C LEU A 80 1.34 -7.25 -13.86
N ARG A 81 0.88 -6.11 -14.38
CA ARG A 81 0.72 -5.88 -15.83
C ARG A 81 1.19 -4.50 -16.32
N ASP A 82 1.87 -3.73 -15.48
CA ASP A 82 2.18 -2.31 -15.72
C ASP A 82 0.95 -1.49 -16.15
N THR A 83 -0.25 -1.95 -15.76
CA THR A 83 -1.49 -1.26 -16.06
C THR A 83 -1.60 -0.05 -15.14
N PRO A 84 -1.90 1.15 -15.66
CA PRO A 84 -2.15 2.31 -14.82
C PRO A 84 -3.33 2.01 -13.88
N MET A 85 -3.07 2.09 -12.57
CA MET A 85 -4.09 1.86 -11.56
C MET A 85 -5.12 3.00 -11.62
N ARG A 86 -6.41 2.65 -11.64
CA ARG A 86 -7.51 3.65 -11.73
C ARG A 86 -7.61 4.48 -10.45
N GLU A 87 -7.69 3.82 -9.29
CA GLU A 87 -7.68 4.43 -7.96
C GLU A 87 -7.15 3.42 -6.92
N PRO A 88 -6.39 3.86 -5.90
CA PRO A 88 -5.88 2.95 -4.87
C PRO A 88 -6.98 2.47 -3.90
N SER A 89 -6.91 1.21 -3.52
CA SER A 89 -7.75 0.64 -2.47
C SER A 89 -7.43 1.27 -1.12
N VAL A 90 -8.36 1.12 -0.17
CA VAL A 90 -8.11 1.57 1.21
C VAL A 90 -7.01 0.75 1.86
N ASP A 91 -6.95 -0.54 1.57
CA ASP A 91 -5.94 -1.47 2.10
C ASP A 91 -4.52 -1.06 1.69
N LEU A 92 -4.35 -0.71 0.42
CA LEU A 92 -3.10 -0.17 -0.09
C LEU A 92 -2.74 1.17 0.58
N LEU A 93 -3.67 2.13 0.63
CA LEU A 93 -3.41 3.44 1.24
C LEU A 93 -3.04 3.32 2.71
N ASP A 94 -3.77 2.53 3.50
CA ASP A 94 -3.47 2.29 4.91
C ASP A 94 -2.08 1.67 5.10
N THR A 95 -1.70 0.74 4.22
CA THR A 95 -0.37 0.09 4.23
C THR A 95 0.73 1.11 3.92
N LEU A 96 0.50 1.95 2.91
CA LEU A 96 1.42 3.01 2.52
C LEU A 96 1.58 4.03 3.66
N TYR A 97 0.50 4.53 4.23
CA TYR A 97 0.55 5.48 5.36
C TYR A 97 1.23 4.88 6.58
N LEU A 98 1.07 3.57 6.83
CA LEU A 98 1.81 2.88 7.88
C LEU A 98 3.31 2.88 7.59
N CYS A 99 3.72 2.59 6.36
CA CYS A 99 5.13 2.65 5.95
C CYS A 99 5.70 4.06 6.03
N GLN A 100 4.97 5.09 5.59
CA GLN A 100 5.39 6.49 5.70
C GLN A 100 5.63 6.89 7.16
N ARG A 101 4.69 6.59 8.07
CA ARG A 101 4.90 6.90 9.50
C ARG A 101 6.13 6.20 10.09
N ARG A 102 6.45 4.98 9.65
CA ARG A 102 7.64 4.25 10.09
C ARG A 102 8.92 4.84 9.50
N GLN A 103 8.89 5.21 8.23
CA GLN A 103 9.98 5.91 7.56
C GLN A 103 10.26 7.25 8.23
N ASP A 104 9.23 8.07 8.50
CA ASP A 104 9.36 9.37 9.16
C ASP A 104 10.01 9.21 10.54
N TRP A 105 9.52 8.26 11.35
CA TRP A 105 10.10 7.97 12.65
C TRP A 105 11.58 7.56 12.55
N PHE A 106 11.93 6.67 11.63
CA PHE A 106 13.31 6.22 11.46
C PHE A 106 14.21 7.35 10.92
N ARG A 107 13.69 8.19 10.02
CA ARG A 107 14.38 9.36 9.49
C ARG A 107 14.71 10.35 10.61
N GLU A 108 13.75 10.66 11.47
CA GLU A 108 13.96 11.50 12.65
C GLU A 108 15.03 10.90 13.57
N TYR A 109 14.95 9.59 13.83
CA TYR A 109 15.97 8.87 14.60
C TYR A 109 17.35 8.96 13.97
N ALA A 110 17.47 8.69 12.66
CA ALA A 110 18.72 8.75 11.92
C ALA A 110 19.35 10.15 11.97
N GLN A 111 18.54 11.19 11.86
CA GLN A 111 18.96 12.59 12.01
C GLN A 111 19.48 12.88 13.42
N MET A 112 18.76 12.46 14.46
CA MET A 112 19.18 12.67 15.85
C MET A 112 20.48 11.94 16.19
N GLN A 113 20.71 10.76 15.61
CA GLN A 113 21.92 9.98 15.81
C GLN A 113 23.07 10.38 14.87
N GLY A 114 22.83 11.26 13.89
CA GLY A 114 23.83 11.67 12.91
C GLY A 114 24.27 10.52 11.99
N LEU A 115 23.36 9.60 11.65
CA LEU A 115 23.66 8.52 10.70
C LEU A 115 23.96 9.08 9.31
N PRO A 116 24.92 8.49 8.56
CA PRO A 116 25.23 8.94 7.21
C PRO A 116 24.10 8.61 6.23
N PRO A 117 23.95 9.37 5.14
CA PRO A 117 23.06 9.03 4.04
C PRO A 117 23.37 7.67 3.41
N VAL A 118 22.32 6.99 2.96
CA VAL A 118 22.41 5.73 2.25
C VAL A 118 23.03 5.96 0.88
N SER A 119 24.24 5.44 0.68
CA SER A 119 25.06 5.68 -0.51
C SER A 119 24.44 5.18 -1.81
N LEU A 120 23.46 4.27 -1.74
CA LEU A 120 22.75 3.74 -2.90
C LEU A 120 21.81 4.78 -3.55
N ILE A 121 21.29 5.71 -2.77
CA ILE A 121 20.27 6.65 -3.21
C ILE A 121 20.90 7.74 -4.07
N GLY A 122 20.35 7.97 -5.27
CA GLY A 122 20.82 9.00 -6.20
C GLY A 122 21.98 8.59 -7.13
N GLN A 123 22.47 7.35 -7.06
CA GLN A 123 23.62 6.87 -7.87
C GLN A 123 23.31 6.66 -9.36
N ALA A 124 22.05 6.45 -9.73
CA ALA A 124 21.63 6.18 -11.10
C ALA A 124 20.56 7.18 -11.57
N HIS A 125 20.51 7.42 -12.88
CA HIS A 125 19.55 8.31 -13.51
C HIS A 125 18.76 7.58 -14.59
N VAL A 126 17.61 8.13 -14.98
CA VAL A 126 16.76 7.58 -16.06
C VAL A 126 17.51 7.45 -17.39
N LYS A 127 18.58 8.23 -17.59
CA LYS A 127 19.44 8.18 -18.79
C LYS A 127 20.64 7.24 -18.65
N SER A 128 20.86 6.65 -17.48
CA SER A 128 21.95 5.69 -17.27
C SER A 128 21.70 4.44 -18.11
N ALA A 129 22.77 3.86 -18.66
CA ALA A 129 22.67 2.56 -19.33
C ALA A 129 22.18 1.50 -18.31
N PRO A 130 21.21 0.64 -18.68
CA PRO A 130 20.68 -0.38 -17.78
C PRO A 130 21.75 -1.26 -17.14
N GLU A 131 22.79 -1.62 -17.91
CA GLU A 131 23.91 -2.45 -17.47
C GLU A 131 24.75 -1.75 -16.38
N ALA A 132 24.95 -0.43 -16.51
CA ALA A 132 25.68 0.37 -15.54
C ALA A 132 24.88 0.54 -14.25
N ALA A 133 23.57 0.82 -14.35
CA ALA A 133 22.69 0.88 -13.18
C ALA A 133 22.63 -0.47 -12.45
N ALA A 134 22.56 -1.58 -13.18
CA ALA A 134 22.59 -2.92 -12.61
C ALA A 134 23.94 -3.25 -11.93
N ALA A 135 25.06 -2.74 -12.44
CA ALA A 135 26.37 -2.90 -11.80
C ALA A 135 26.42 -2.16 -10.46
N ILE A 136 26.00 -0.89 -10.42
CA ILE A 136 25.91 -0.09 -9.19
C ILE A 136 25.06 -0.82 -8.13
N LEU A 137 23.87 -1.30 -8.53
CA LEU A 137 22.99 -2.03 -7.61
C LEU A 137 23.63 -3.32 -7.09
N ARG A 138 24.30 -4.10 -7.95
CA ARG A 138 24.98 -5.33 -7.52
C ARG A 138 26.10 -5.04 -6.52
N ASP A 139 26.90 -4.02 -6.79
CA ASP A 139 28.04 -3.66 -5.95
C ASP A 139 27.55 -3.12 -4.60
N ALA A 140 26.56 -2.23 -4.60
CA ALA A 140 26.01 -1.64 -3.37
C ALA A 140 25.29 -2.65 -2.48
N LEU A 141 24.61 -3.64 -3.08
CA LEU A 141 23.91 -4.70 -2.36
C LEU A 141 24.82 -5.92 -2.10
N GLY A 142 26.09 -5.90 -2.51
CA GLY A 142 27.00 -7.04 -2.36
C GLY A 142 26.51 -8.32 -3.03
N LEU A 143 25.76 -8.23 -4.13
CA LEU A 143 25.12 -9.39 -4.75
C LEU A 143 26.12 -10.26 -5.50
N SER A 144 26.44 -11.42 -4.92
CA SER A 144 27.23 -12.45 -5.58
C SER A 144 26.36 -13.43 -6.38
N VAL A 145 26.68 -13.58 -7.67
CA VAL A 145 26.04 -14.61 -8.53
C VAL A 145 26.34 -16.02 -8.02
N ALA A 146 27.54 -16.25 -7.48
CA ALA A 146 27.96 -17.54 -6.95
C ALA A 146 27.19 -17.91 -5.67
N GLU A 147 27.01 -16.96 -4.75
CA GLU A 147 26.24 -17.18 -3.53
C GLU A 147 24.77 -17.45 -3.85
N ARG A 148 24.20 -16.72 -4.81
CA ARG A 148 22.83 -16.97 -5.29
C ARG A 148 22.66 -18.39 -5.85
N GLN A 149 23.63 -18.90 -6.62
CA GLN A 149 23.56 -20.24 -7.21
C GLN A 149 23.68 -21.36 -6.16
N ALA A 150 24.29 -21.07 -5.01
CA ALA A 150 24.41 -22.01 -3.91
C ALA A 150 23.13 -22.12 -3.05
N LEU A 151 22.16 -21.20 -3.22
CA LEU A 151 20.93 -21.22 -2.43
C LEU A 151 19.92 -22.23 -2.97
N PRO A 152 19.40 -23.12 -2.11
CA PRO A 152 18.56 -24.23 -2.54
C PRO A 152 17.11 -23.83 -2.83
N THR A 153 16.63 -22.71 -2.29
CA THR A 153 15.23 -22.29 -2.44
C THR A 153 15.06 -20.80 -2.74
N TRP A 154 13.96 -20.46 -3.40
CA TRP A 154 13.54 -19.07 -3.64
C TRP A 154 13.33 -18.27 -2.34
N THR A 155 12.90 -18.94 -1.27
CA THR A 155 12.73 -18.30 0.04
C THR A 155 14.07 -17.88 0.62
N ASP A 156 15.10 -18.71 0.49
CA ASP A 156 16.44 -18.39 0.98
C ASP A 156 17.08 -17.28 0.15
N ALA A 157 16.86 -17.31 -1.18
CA ALA A 157 17.29 -16.23 -2.07
C ALA A 157 16.64 -14.89 -1.70
N LEU A 158 15.33 -14.88 -1.45
CA LEU A 158 14.64 -13.67 -1.03
C LEU A 158 15.16 -13.16 0.32
N ARG A 159 15.38 -14.05 1.30
CA ARG A 159 15.94 -13.66 2.60
C ARG A 159 17.34 -13.05 2.47
N GLN A 160 18.20 -13.64 1.63
CA GLN A 160 19.52 -13.09 1.37
C GLN A 160 19.40 -11.69 0.74
N LEU A 161 18.54 -11.51 -0.26
CA LEU A 161 18.30 -10.21 -0.88
C LEU A 161 17.80 -9.15 0.10
N ILE A 162 16.90 -9.53 1.01
CA ILE A 162 16.42 -8.65 2.08
C ILE A 162 17.58 -8.25 2.99
N ALA A 163 18.38 -9.20 3.45
CA ALA A 163 19.53 -8.93 4.31
C ALA A 163 20.54 -7.99 3.63
N CYS A 164 20.87 -8.24 2.35
CA CYS A 164 21.72 -7.37 1.55
C CYS A 164 21.19 -5.93 1.45
N ALA A 165 19.87 -5.76 1.30
CA ALA A 165 19.25 -4.44 1.25
C ALA A 165 19.29 -3.75 2.63
N GLU A 166 19.00 -4.47 3.70
CA GLU A 166 19.07 -3.96 5.08
C GLU A 166 20.49 -3.57 5.47
N ASP A 167 21.50 -4.38 5.12
CA ASP A 167 22.93 -4.08 5.33
C ASP A 167 23.37 -2.84 4.53
N ALA A 168 22.75 -2.58 3.38
CA ALA A 168 22.96 -1.37 2.59
C ALA A 168 22.22 -0.13 3.16
N GLY A 169 21.50 -0.26 4.27
CA GLY A 169 20.77 0.82 4.94
C GLY A 169 19.34 1.02 4.46
N VAL A 170 18.76 0.07 3.72
CA VAL A 170 17.37 0.11 3.24
C VAL A 170 16.45 -0.60 4.22
N LEU A 171 15.41 0.09 4.69
CA LEU A 171 14.38 -0.50 5.53
C LEU A 171 13.52 -1.45 4.69
N VAL A 172 13.47 -2.73 5.04
CA VAL A 172 12.62 -3.69 4.34
C VAL A 172 11.44 -4.10 5.21
N MET A 173 10.24 -3.98 4.66
CA MET A 173 8.99 -4.40 5.29
C MET A 173 8.29 -5.43 4.42
N ALA A 174 7.77 -6.50 5.03
CA ALA A 174 6.97 -7.49 4.32
C ALA A 174 5.71 -7.84 5.10
N SER A 175 4.56 -7.83 4.43
CA SER A 175 3.28 -8.28 5.00
C SER A 175 2.34 -8.74 3.90
N SER A 176 1.46 -9.70 4.21
CA SER A 176 0.33 -10.10 3.35
C SER A 176 -1.00 -9.52 3.80
N ILE A 177 -1.00 -8.71 4.86
CA ILE A 177 -2.18 -8.14 5.50
C ILE A 177 -1.97 -6.66 5.87
N VAL A 178 -3.07 -5.92 5.98
CA VAL A 178 -3.04 -4.51 6.40
C VAL A 178 -2.80 -4.41 7.90
N GLY A 179 -1.67 -3.82 8.31
CA GLY A 179 -1.29 -3.67 9.71
C GLY A 179 -1.22 -5.02 10.43
N ALA A 180 -2.06 -5.22 11.44
CA ALA A 180 -2.18 -6.48 12.19
C ALA A 180 -3.50 -7.22 11.93
N ASN A 181 -4.30 -6.80 10.94
CA ASN A 181 -5.63 -7.36 10.71
C ASN A 181 -5.58 -8.52 9.70
N SER A 182 -5.65 -9.76 10.19
CA SER A 182 -5.56 -10.98 9.38
C SER A 182 -6.68 -11.14 8.34
N HIS A 183 -7.80 -10.44 8.51
CA HIS A 183 -8.94 -10.46 7.58
C HIS A 183 -8.80 -9.47 6.42
N ARG A 184 -7.91 -8.48 6.52
CA ARG A 184 -7.64 -7.51 5.43
C ARG A 184 -6.42 -7.94 4.64
N LYS A 185 -6.63 -8.83 3.66
CA LYS A 185 -5.58 -9.39 2.80
C LYS A 185 -5.19 -8.40 1.71
N LEU A 186 -3.89 -8.24 1.49
CA LEU A 186 -3.38 -7.40 0.42
C LEU A 186 -3.57 -8.10 -0.94
N ASP A 187 -4.08 -7.37 -1.92
CA ASP A 187 -4.34 -7.91 -3.26
C ASP A 187 -3.07 -7.83 -4.12
N VAL A 188 -2.51 -8.99 -4.50
CA VAL A 188 -1.38 -9.09 -5.43
C VAL A 188 -1.73 -8.55 -6.82
N GLY A 189 -3.01 -8.63 -7.21
CA GLY A 189 -3.54 -8.06 -8.44
C GLY A 189 -3.52 -6.53 -8.44
N GLU A 190 -3.61 -5.92 -7.26
CA GLU A 190 -3.42 -4.49 -7.09
C GLU A 190 -1.92 -4.17 -7.04
N PHE A 191 -1.15 -4.90 -6.23
CA PHE A 191 0.28 -4.61 -6.06
C PHE A 191 1.14 -5.70 -5.48
N ARG A 192 2.42 -5.65 -5.86
CA ARG A 192 3.44 -6.62 -5.49
C ARG A 192 4.43 -6.06 -4.48
N GLY A 193 4.64 -4.75 -4.51
CA GLY A 193 5.50 -4.01 -3.60
C GLY A 193 5.64 -2.56 -4.03
N PHE A 194 6.27 -1.75 -3.19
CA PHE A 194 6.53 -0.33 -3.45
C PHE A 194 7.80 0.14 -2.76
N ALA A 195 8.34 1.25 -3.24
CA ALA A 195 9.52 1.89 -2.68
C ALA A 195 9.19 3.32 -2.23
N LEU A 196 9.71 3.71 -1.06
CA LEU A 196 9.74 5.08 -0.58
C LEU A 196 11.20 5.54 -0.62
N ALA A 197 11.54 6.36 -1.62
CA ALA A 197 12.88 6.90 -1.76
C ALA A 197 13.14 7.98 -0.70
N ASP A 198 14.23 7.82 0.04
CA ASP A 198 14.69 8.79 1.03
C ASP A 198 16.20 8.59 1.26
N GLU A 199 16.96 9.66 1.46
CA GLU A 199 18.41 9.58 1.62
C GLU A 199 18.86 8.99 2.97
N LEU A 200 18.02 9.06 4.00
CA LEU A 200 18.35 8.57 5.35
C LEU A 200 17.52 7.33 5.75
N ALA A 201 16.33 7.21 5.19
CA ALA A 201 15.38 6.15 5.54
C ALA A 201 14.73 5.52 4.29
N PRO A 202 15.47 5.08 3.26
CA PRO A 202 14.86 4.46 2.10
C PRO A 202 14.12 3.19 2.53
N LEU A 203 12.91 2.98 2.05
CA LEU A 203 12.04 1.88 2.48
C LEU A 203 11.50 1.08 1.30
N LEU A 204 11.57 -0.24 1.39
CA LEU A 204 10.94 -1.18 0.48
C LEU A 204 9.82 -1.92 1.21
N PHE A 205 8.64 -1.99 0.59
CA PHE A 205 7.55 -2.84 1.05
C PHE A 205 7.32 -3.99 0.06
N LEU A 206 7.25 -5.21 0.58
CA LEU A 206 6.96 -6.43 -0.16
C LEU A 206 5.57 -6.96 0.22
N ASN A 207 4.70 -7.15 -0.76
CA ASN A 207 3.42 -7.82 -0.54
C ASN A 207 3.67 -9.33 -0.39
N GLY A 208 3.66 -9.80 0.86
CA GLY A 208 3.87 -11.18 1.27
C GLY A 208 2.85 -12.18 0.73
N ALA A 209 1.72 -11.72 0.18
CA ALA A 209 0.72 -12.57 -0.48
C ALA A 209 1.17 -13.05 -1.86
N ASP A 210 2.19 -12.40 -2.45
CA ASP A 210 2.76 -12.79 -3.73
C ASP A 210 3.69 -14.02 -3.60
N SER A 211 3.95 -14.69 -4.72
CA SER A 211 4.83 -15.86 -4.75
C SER A 211 6.29 -15.47 -4.48
N LYS A 212 7.03 -16.36 -3.78
CA LYS A 212 8.44 -16.12 -3.40
C LYS A 212 9.38 -15.94 -4.58
N ALA A 213 9.09 -16.57 -5.72
CA ALA A 213 9.88 -16.42 -6.93
C ALA A 213 9.65 -15.07 -7.64
N ALA A 214 8.57 -14.37 -7.29
CA ALA A 214 8.15 -13.16 -7.96
C ALA A 214 8.43 -11.91 -7.09
N GLN A 215 8.40 -12.05 -5.76
CA GLN A 215 8.90 -11.05 -4.79
C GLN A 215 10.38 -10.76 -5.05
#